data_AF-A0A075I323-F1
#
_entry.id   AF-A0A075I323-F1
#
_cell.length_a   1.000
_cell.length_b   1.000
_cell.length_c   1.000
_cell.angle_alpha   90.00
_cell.angle_beta   90.00
_cell.angle_gamma   90.00
#
_symmetry.space_group_name_H-M   'P 1'
#
loop_
_entity.id
_entity.type
_entity.pdbx_description
1 polymer ?
#
loop_
_entity_poly.entity_id
_entity_poly.type
_entity_poly.pdbx_seq_one_letter_code
_entity_poly.pdbx_strand_id
1 'polypeptide(L)'
;MNKLDTRNSNQEVESEIDLKKIEYEDLLNNKDWDEDKQVEKEIVLKNIELTDKMKEYFQDIRQLPILTALEVPMYFTRLTPPGDVYSDNQNFHHNICQLQVTGKTKFGQPMKRPNWLPCVIKKGEGIFLVFNKNFIKKCMTGEMKERLDSLVENHKIWEKESRWPSAVNIDPQYILLHSISHILIKELALQSGYNEASMSERIYSSENMCGLLIYTTSSGDGSLGGLVRQAEHNMMEIIENAFLKAKNLFSRSNMHFRRSKSKEKSTTTSFKPKWFCVLWMHAVTRNKLRKFQ
;
A
#
# COMPACT_ATOMS: atom_id res chain seq x y z
N MET A 1 1.11 -2.30 -37.47
CA MET A 1 0.07 -1.46 -36.86
C MET A 1 -0.75 -2.20 -35.79
N ASN A 2 -0.91 -3.53 -35.75
CA ASN A 2 -1.90 -4.15 -34.84
C ASN A 2 -1.31 -5.28 -33.95
N LYS A 3 -0.34 -4.96 -33.08
CA LYS A 3 -0.04 -5.81 -31.89
C LYS A 3 -0.65 -5.23 -30.60
N LEU A 4 -0.95 -3.92 -30.60
CA LEU A 4 -1.65 -3.25 -29.50
C LEU A 4 -3.14 -3.61 -29.50
N ASP A 5 -3.78 -3.67 -30.68
CA ASP A 5 -5.21 -4.01 -30.79
C ASP A 5 -5.55 -5.42 -30.31
N THR A 6 -4.62 -6.37 -30.42
CA THR A 6 -4.79 -7.76 -29.93
C THR A 6 -4.64 -7.90 -28.41
N ARG A 7 -4.11 -6.88 -27.72
CA ARG A 7 -3.96 -6.85 -26.26
C ARG A 7 -5.08 -6.08 -25.56
N ASN A 8 -6.09 -5.62 -26.30
CA ASN A 8 -7.33 -5.18 -25.68
C ASN A 8 -7.98 -6.40 -25.03
N SER A 9 -7.73 -6.60 -23.74
CA SER A 9 -8.73 -7.27 -22.92
C SER A 9 -10.04 -6.51 -23.14
N ASN A 10 -11.13 -7.22 -23.44
CA ASN A 10 -12.48 -6.64 -23.56
C ASN A 10 -13.00 -6.09 -22.20
N GLN A 11 -12.11 -5.66 -21.31
CA GLN A 11 -12.45 -5.08 -20.02
C GLN A 11 -12.45 -3.56 -20.16
N GLU A 12 -13.64 -2.98 -20.11
CA GLU A 12 -13.79 -1.54 -19.91
C GLU A 12 -13.23 -1.20 -18.52
N VAL A 13 -12.11 -0.46 -18.50
CA VAL A 13 -11.51 0.05 -17.26
C VAL A 13 -12.04 1.45 -17.03
N GLU A 14 -12.98 1.58 -16.10
CA GLU A 14 -13.59 2.87 -15.76
C GLU A 14 -12.95 3.51 -14.52
N SER A 15 -12.47 2.69 -13.57
CA SER A 15 -11.96 3.15 -12.28
C SER A 15 -10.58 2.59 -11.92
N GLU A 16 -9.91 3.26 -10.97
CA GLU A 16 -8.64 2.76 -10.38
C GLU A 16 -8.82 1.39 -9.71
N ILE A 17 -10.02 1.09 -9.20
CA ILE A 17 -10.33 -0.18 -8.54
C ILE A 17 -10.33 -1.32 -9.57
N ASP A 18 -10.78 -1.06 -10.79
CA ASP A 18 -10.77 -2.05 -11.88
C ASP A 18 -9.34 -2.40 -12.28
N LEU A 19 -8.46 -1.40 -12.40
CA LEU A 19 -7.03 -1.60 -12.61
C LEU A 19 -6.41 -2.45 -11.49
N LYS A 20 -6.70 -2.13 -10.23
CA LYS A 20 -6.21 -2.89 -9.07
C LYS A 20 -6.70 -4.33 -9.08
N LYS A 21 -7.93 -4.57 -9.54
CA LYS A 21 -8.49 -5.91 -9.64
C LYS A 21 -7.77 -6.75 -10.69
N ILE A 22 -7.53 -6.18 -11.86
CA ILE A 22 -6.75 -6.82 -12.93
C ILE A 22 -5.34 -7.14 -12.43
N GLU A 23 -4.64 -6.15 -11.87
CA GLU A 23 -3.31 -6.34 -11.29
C GLU A 23 -3.29 -7.44 -10.22
N TYR A 24 -4.27 -7.47 -9.32
CA TYR A 24 -4.35 -8.47 -8.25
C TYR A 24 -4.58 -9.88 -8.82
N GLU A 25 -5.45 -10.02 -9.80
CA GLU A 25 -5.70 -11.30 -10.48
C GLU A 25 -4.48 -11.77 -11.26
N ASP A 26 -3.75 -10.87 -11.92
CA ASP A 26 -2.51 -11.19 -12.62
C ASP A 26 -1.38 -11.58 -11.66
N LEU A 27 -1.23 -10.88 -10.54
CA LEU A 27 -0.25 -11.24 -9.52
C LEU A 27 -0.55 -12.59 -8.84
N LEU A 28 -1.82 -13.01 -8.81
CA LEU A 28 -2.26 -14.33 -8.34
C LEU A 28 -2.12 -15.42 -9.41
N ASN A 29 -2.36 -15.10 -10.67
CA ASN A 29 -2.24 -16.06 -11.75
C ASN A 29 -0.79 -16.04 -12.24
N ASN A 30 0.04 -16.95 -11.71
CA ASN A 30 1.44 -17.15 -12.13
C ASN A 30 1.53 -17.74 -13.55
N LYS A 31 0.80 -17.16 -14.50
CA LYS A 31 0.96 -17.46 -15.91
C LYS A 31 2.16 -16.64 -16.34
N ASP A 32 3.31 -17.29 -16.43
CA ASP A 32 4.35 -16.79 -17.32
C ASP A 32 3.66 -16.58 -18.67
N TRP A 33 3.51 -15.33 -19.09
CA TRP A 33 3.03 -14.99 -20.44
C TRP A 33 4.18 -15.28 -21.41
N ASP A 34 4.60 -16.55 -21.44
CA ASP A 34 5.75 -17.12 -22.17
C ASP A 34 5.56 -17.08 -23.70
N GLU A 35 4.43 -16.58 -24.19
CA GLU A 35 4.19 -16.41 -25.63
C GLU A 35 4.97 -15.23 -26.22
N ASP A 36 5.40 -14.27 -25.39
CA ASP A 36 6.32 -13.23 -25.82
C ASP A 36 7.76 -13.63 -25.45
N LYS A 37 8.55 -14.02 -26.46
CA LYS A 37 10.02 -14.05 -26.39
C LYS A 37 10.58 -12.62 -26.21
N GLN A 38 10.14 -11.90 -25.17
CA GLN A 38 10.71 -10.62 -24.78
C GLN A 38 12.14 -10.88 -24.30
N VAL A 39 13.09 -10.12 -24.86
CA VAL A 39 14.52 -10.22 -24.53
C VAL A 39 14.77 -9.78 -23.07
N GLU A 40 13.88 -8.94 -22.52
CA GLU A 40 13.92 -8.50 -21.12
C GLU A 40 12.56 -8.78 -20.45
N LYS A 41 12.57 -9.54 -19.36
CA LYS A 41 11.35 -9.77 -18.55
C LYS A 41 10.99 -8.48 -17.80
N GLU A 42 9.74 -8.03 -17.91
CA GLU A 42 9.24 -6.83 -17.20
C GLU A 42 8.74 -7.14 -15.78
N ILE A 43 8.22 -8.35 -15.57
CA ILE A 43 7.80 -8.87 -14.27
C ILE A 43 8.20 -10.34 -14.16
N VAL A 44 8.66 -10.75 -12.97
CA VAL A 44 8.96 -12.16 -12.66
C VAL A 44 8.34 -12.48 -11.31
N LEU A 45 7.57 -13.56 -11.24
CA LEU A 45 6.93 -14.02 -10.02
C LEU A 45 7.60 -15.31 -9.54
N LYS A 46 7.91 -15.38 -8.25
CA LYS A 46 8.38 -16.60 -7.58
C LYS A 46 7.55 -16.85 -6.34
N ASN A 47 6.96 -18.03 -6.24
CA ASN A 47 6.18 -18.41 -5.06
C ASN A 47 7.12 -18.81 -3.91
N ILE A 48 6.78 -18.39 -2.69
CA ILE A 48 7.44 -18.86 -1.46
C ILE A 48 6.58 -19.98 -0.87
N GLU A 49 7.20 -21.11 -0.54
CA GLU A 49 6.52 -22.19 0.16
C GLU A 49 6.12 -21.77 1.58
N LEU A 50 4.83 -21.90 1.90
CA LEU A 50 4.29 -21.49 3.19
C LEU A 50 4.39 -22.62 4.22
N THR A 51 5.05 -22.34 5.34
CA THR A 51 5.00 -23.19 6.55
C THR A 51 3.58 -23.20 7.14
N ASP A 52 3.20 -24.23 7.90
CA ASP A 52 1.84 -24.34 8.45
C ASP A 52 1.43 -23.16 9.35
N LYS A 53 2.37 -22.55 10.08
CA LYS A 53 2.12 -21.31 10.83
C LYS A 53 1.78 -20.12 9.93
N MET A 54 2.37 -20.05 8.74
CA MET A 54 2.13 -18.96 7.78
C MET A 54 0.75 -19.04 7.16
N LYS A 55 0.26 -20.26 6.89
CA LYS A 55 -1.05 -20.51 6.29
C LYS A 55 -2.22 -20.00 7.14
N GLU A 56 -2.01 -19.79 8.45
CA GLU A 56 -3.01 -19.13 9.31
C GLU A 56 -3.22 -17.66 8.90
N TYR A 57 -2.16 -16.97 8.49
CA TYR A 57 -2.16 -15.52 8.22
C TYR A 57 -2.23 -15.20 6.73
N PHE A 58 -1.49 -15.94 5.90
CA PHE A 58 -1.32 -15.70 4.48
C PHE A 58 -1.92 -16.84 3.68
N GLN A 59 -2.63 -16.49 2.62
CA GLN A 59 -3.06 -17.43 1.59
C GLN A 59 -1.92 -17.71 0.61
N ASP A 60 -1.18 -16.67 0.23
CA ASP A 60 -0.07 -16.77 -0.74
C ASP A 60 0.97 -15.68 -0.45
N ILE A 61 2.23 -15.97 -0.74
CA ILE A 61 3.34 -15.02 -0.67
C ILE A 61 4.21 -15.23 -1.90
N ARG A 62 4.44 -14.14 -2.62
CA ARG A 62 5.24 -14.14 -3.84
C ARG A 62 6.32 -13.10 -3.79
N GLN A 63 7.47 -13.45 -4.33
CA GLN A 63 8.54 -12.52 -4.59
C GLN A 63 8.45 -12.04 -6.03
N LEU A 64 8.82 -10.78 -6.21
CA LEU A 64 8.98 -10.14 -7.49
C LEU A 64 10.44 -9.70 -7.63
N PRO A 65 11.35 -10.60 -8.05
CA PRO A 65 12.76 -10.25 -8.29
C PRO A 65 12.91 -9.16 -9.35
N ILE A 66 11.98 -9.11 -10.29
CA ILE A 66 11.90 -8.05 -11.30
C ILE A 66 10.47 -7.53 -11.27
N LEU A 67 10.34 -6.24 -11.02
CA LEU A 67 9.11 -5.47 -11.07
C LEU A 67 9.35 -4.22 -11.90
N THR A 68 8.46 -3.95 -12.85
CA THR A 68 8.43 -2.69 -13.57
C THR A 68 7.23 -1.88 -13.12
N ALA A 69 7.46 -0.72 -12.50
CA ALA A 69 6.44 0.21 -12.07
C ALA A 69 6.29 1.35 -13.09
N LEU A 70 5.05 1.63 -13.46
CA LEU A 70 4.67 2.73 -14.34
C LEU A 70 4.02 3.84 -13.50
N GLU A 71 4.66 5.00 -13.44
CA GLU A 71 4.13 6.16 -12.74
C GLU A 71 3.65 7.21 -13.75
N VAL A 72 2.35 7.52 -13.72
CA VAL A 72 1.72 8.47 -14.64
C VAL A 72 1.21 9.67 -13.84
N PRO A 73 1.90 10.83 -13.89
CA PRO A 73 1.35 12.05 -13.31
C PRO A 73 0.09 12.46 -14.09
N MET A 74 -1.03 12.66 -13.39
CA MET A 74 -2.31 13.04 -14.00
C MET A 74 -2.60 14.54 -13.86
N TYR A 75 -2.26 15.11 -12.70
CA TYR A 75 -2.54 16.48 -12.31
C TYR A 75 -1.47 16.98 -11.33
N PHE A 76 -1.38 18.29 -11.18
CA PHE A 76 -0.55 18.93 -10.16
C PHE A 76 -1.33 20.06 -9.49
N THR A 77 -1.00 20.36 -8.24
CA THR A 77 -1.59 21.48 -7.50
C THR A 77 -0.67 22.69 -7.57
N ARG A 78 -1.24 23.89 -7.72
CA ARG A 78 -0.48 25.14 -7.76
C ARG A 78 -0.86 26.07 -6.60
N LEU A 79 0.13 26.78 -6.07
CA LEU A 79 0.02 27.79 -4.99
C LEU A 79 -0.27 27.20 -3.59
N THR A 80 -1.40 26.55 -3.40
CA THR A 80 -1.78 25.94 -2.12
C THR A 80 -2.07 24.46 -2.32
N PRO A 81 -1.35 23.56 -1.63
CA PRO A 81 -1.72 22.16 -1.61
C PRO A 81 -3.12 22.01 -1.00
N PRO A 82 -3.92 21.03 -1.44
CA PRO A 82 -5.24 20.84 -0.87
C PRO A 82 -5.12 20.32 0.58
N GLY A 83 -6.01 20.75 1.46
CA GLY A 83 -6.08 20.28 2.85
C GLY A 83 -5.23 21.03 3.89
N ASP A 84 -4.36 21.97 3.48
CA ASP A 84 -3.51 22.76 4.40
C ASP A 84 -4.15 24.07 4.88
N VAL A 85 -5.30 24.48 4.33
CA VAL A 85 -5.93 25.77 4.65
C VAL A 85 -7.40 25.57 4.98
N TYR A 86 -7.75 25.67 6.28
CA TYR A 86 -9.11 25.99 6.69
C TYR A 86 -9.41 27.42 6.24
N SER A 87 -10.07 27.57 5.10
CA SER A 87 -10.63 28.86 4.70
C SER A 87 -12.14 28.81 4.89
N ASP A 88 -12.69 29.68 5.75
CA ASP A 88 -14.14 29.90 5.90
C ASP A 88 -14.83 30.34 4.60
N ASN A 89 -14.04 30.69 3.57
CA ASN A 89 -14.54 31.07 2.27
C ASN A 89 -14.96 29.83 1.45
N GLN A 90 -16.28 29.70 1.24
CA GLN A 90 -16.90 28.70 0.37
C GLN A 90 -16.41 28.71 -1.09
N ASN A 91 -15.56 29.67 -1.48
CA ASN A 91 -15.04 29.88 -2.83
C ASN A 91 -13.60 29.36 -3.06
N PHE A 92 -12.98 28.64 -2.11
CA PHE A 92 -11.72 27.95 -2.42
C PHE A 92 -12.00 26.77 -3.35
N HIS A 93 -11.73 26.96 -4.63
CA HIS A 93 -11.52 25.88 -5.58
C HIS A 93 -10.06 25.44 -5.45
N HIS A 94 -9.84 24.15 -5.17
CA HIS A 94 -8.51 23.57 -5.34
C HIS A 94 -8.06 23.80 -6.77
N ASN A 95 -6.94 24.51 -6.96
CA ASN A 95 -6.33 24.73 -8.27
C ASN A 95 -5.62 23.46 -8.72
N ILE A 96 -6.41 22.44 -9.02
CA ILE A 96 -5.94 21.21 -9.63
C ILE A 96 -5.77 21.50 -11.11
N CYS A 97 -4.52 21.66 -11.51
CA CYS A 97 -4.17 21.87 -12.90
C CYS A 97 -4.00 20.50 -13.56
N GLN A 98 -4.81 20.24 -14.57
CA GLN A 98 -4.61 19.10 -15.46
C GLN A 98 -3.33 19.33 -16.28
N LEU A 99 -2.63 18.25 -16.62
CA LEU A 99 -1.59 18.32 -17.64
C LEU A 99 -2.23 18.68 -18.98
N GLN A 100 -2.10 19.93 -19.36
CA GLN A 100 -2.57 20.46 -20.64
C GLN A 100 -1.38 20.72 -21.54
N VAL A 101 -1.34 20.02 -22.68
CA VAL A 101 -0.50 20.41 -23.80
C VAL A 101 -1.31 21.44 -24.61
N THR A 102 -1.31 22.70 -24.16
CA THR A 102 -1.94 23.80 -24.88
C THR A 102 -0.88 24.56 -25.69
N GLY A 103 -1.22 24.87 -26.93
CA GLY A 103 -0.32 25.57 -27.83
C GLY A 103 -0.84 25.63 -29.26
N LYS A 104 -0.18 26.46 -30.06
CA LYS A 104 -0.32 26.44 -31.51
C LYS A 104 0.91 25.75 -32.11
N THR A 105 0.73 25.02 -33.19
CA THR A 105 1.87 24.55 -33.98
C THR A 105 2.66 25.75 -34.53
N LYS A 106 3.87 25.52 -35.06
CA LYS A 106 4.63 26.57 -35.76
C LYS A 106 3.83 27.25 -36.88
N PHE A 107 2.76 26.62 -37.36
CA PHE A 107 1.85 27.11 -38.40
C PHE A 107 0.53 27.69 -37.86
N GLY A 108 0.44 27.96 -36.56
CA GLY A 108 -0.73 28.62 -35.95
C GLY A 108 -1.94 27.73 -35.72
N GLN A 109 -1.87 26.43 -36.03
CA GLN A 109 -2.98 25.50 -35.83
C GLN A 109 -3.12 25.12 -34.35
N PRO A 110 -4.35 25.02 -33.81
CA PRO A 110 -4.55 24.57 -32.43
C PRO A 110 -4.07 23.13 -32.28
N MET A 111 -3.22 22.89 -31.27
CA MET A 111 -2.76 21.54 -30.97
C MET A 111 -3.94 20.74 -30.38
N LYS A 112 -4.25 19.58 -30.97
CA LYS A 112 -5.28 18.69 -30.42
C LYS A 112 -4.80 18.15 -29.07
N ARG A 113 -5.75 17.98 -28.15
CA ARG A 113 -5.47 17.37 -26.84
C ARG A 113 -4.91 15.97 -27.06
N PRO A 114 -3.70 15.64 -26.56
CA PRO A 114 -3.15 14.31 -26.74
C PRO A 114 -3.95 13.29 -25.94
N ASN A 115 -4.18 12.10 -26.52
CA ASN A 115 -4.78 10.94 -25.84
C ASN A 115 -3.74 10.09 -25.10
N TRP A 116 -2.60 10.69 -24.76
CA TRP A 116 -1.49 10.03 -24.09
C TRP A 116 -1.03 10.89 -22.91
N LEU A 117 -0.51 10.23 -21.89
CA LEU A 117 0.06 10.87 -20.71
C LEU A 117 1.54 10.51 -20.62
N PRO A 118 2.41 11.44 -20.20
CA PRO A 118 3.80 11.11 -19.92
C PRO A 118 3.85 10.09 -18.77
N CYS A 119 4.74 9.11 -18.88
CA CYS A 119 4.92 8.07 -17.87
C CYS A 119 6.41 7.93 -17.54
N VAL A 120 6.71 7.66 -16.27
CA VAL A 120 8.04 7.27 -15.82
C VAL A 120 8.04 5.77 -15.56
N ILE A 121 8.96 5.07 -16.22
CA ILE A 121 9.17 3.64 -16.05
C ILE A 121 10.29 3.45 -15.03
N LYS A 122 10.03 2.71 -13.96
CA LYS A 122 11.04 2.35 -12.97
C LYS A 122 11.12 0.84 -12.83
N LYS A 123 12.32 0.29 -12.80
CA LYS A 123 12.56 -1.13 -12.51
C LYS A 123 12.96 -1.29 -11.05
N GLY A 124 12.57 -2.41 -10.45
CA GLY A 124 12.72 -2.65 -9.04
C GLY A 124 12.44 -4.10 -8.65
N GLU A 125 12.29 -4.30 -7.35
CA GLU A 125 11.95 -5.59 -6.74
C GLU A 125 10.82 -5.43 -5.73
N GLY A 126 10.11 -6.51 -5.42
CA GLY A 126 8.99 -6.46 -4.49
C GLY A 126 8.60 -7.80 -3.88
N ILE A 127 7.68 -7.72 -2.92
CA ILE A 127 7.07 -8.85 -2.24
C ILE A 127 5.57 -8.63 -2.25
N PHE A 128 4.84 -9.59 -2.78
CA PHE A 128 3.39 -9.62 -2.80
C PHE A 128 2.86 -10.58 -1.74
N LEU A 129 1.99 -10.07 -0.88
CA LEU A 129 1.40 -10.77 0.25
C LEU A 129 -0.10 -10.84 0.06
N VAL A 130 -0.65 -12.05 0.09
CA VAL A 130 -2.08 -12.30 0.04
C VAL A 130 -2.51 -12.81 1.40
N PHE A 131 -3.33 -12.03 2.10
CA PHE A 131 -3.80 -12.37 3.44
C PHE A 131 -4.98 -13.35 3.38
N ASN A 132 -5.04 -14.25 4.36
CA ASN A 132 -6.20 -15.08 4.55
C ASN A 132 -7.40 -14.21 4.96
N LYS A 133 -8.47 -14.25 4.15
CA LYS A 133 -9.69 -13.47 4.39
C LYS A 133 -10.29 -13.73 5.78
N ASN A 134 -10.21 -14.96 6.27
CA ASN A 134 -10.74 -15.32 7.59
C ASN A 134 -9.92 -14.69 8.72
N PHE A 135 -8.60 -14.58 8.55
CA PHE A 135 -7.73 -13.90 9.49
C PHE A 135 -8.06 -12.40 9.56
N ILE A 136 -8.15 -11.74 8.41
CA ILE A 136 -8.50 -10.30 8.33
C ILE A 136 -9.89 -10.04 8.92
N LYS A 137 -10.90 -10.86 8.59
CA LYS A 137 -12.25 -10.75 9.17
C LYS A 137 -12.23 -10.91 10.68
N LYS A 138 -11.46 -11.84 11.22
CA LYS A 138 -11.29 -12.04 12.66
C LYS A 138 -10.62 -10.84 13.32
N CYS A 139 -9.65 -10.22 12.64
CA CYS A 139 -9.00 -9.00 13.12
C CYS A 139 -10.00 -7.85 13.27
N MET A 140 -10.90 -7.68 12.30
CA MET A 140 -11.91 -6.61 12.25
C MET A 140 -13.14 -6.89 13.15
N THR A 141 -12.93 -7.35 14.38
CA THR A 141 -14.00 -7.60 15.35
C THR A 141 -13.77 -6.87 16.67
N GLY A 142 -14.86 -6.66 17.42
CA GLY A 142 -14.85 -6.00 18.72
C GLY A 142 -14.35 -4.56 18.64
N GLU A 143 -13.57 -4.16 19.64
CA GLU A 143 -13.07 -2.80 19.80
C GLU A 143 -12.17 -2.31 18.64
N MET A 144 -11.52 -3.22 17.89
CA MET A 144 -10.77 -2.84 16.67
C MET A 144 -11.70 -2.28 15.61
N LYS A 145 -12.86 -2.91 15.43
CA LYS A 145 -13.82 -2.50 14.40
C LYS A 145 -14.36 -1.11 14.71
N GLU A 146 -14.77 -0.86 15.95
CA GLU A 146 -15.25 0.46 16.38
C GLU A 146 -14.21 1.56 16.12
N ARG A 147 -12.94 1.24 16.38
CA ARG A 147 -11.83 2.15 16.11
C ARG A 147 -11.64 2.39 14.62
N LEU A 148 -11.63 1.35 13.81
CA LEU A 148 -11.53 1.47 12.35
C LEU A 148 -12.67 2.31 11.78
N ASP A 149 -13.90 2.02 12.22
CA ASP A 149 -15.10 2.74 11.80
C ASP A 149 -15.00 4.23 12.18
N SER A 150 -14.47 4.54 13.37
CA SER A 150 -14.23 5.93 13.78
C SER A 150 -13.21 6.66 12.89
N LEU A 151 -12.18 5.96 12.38
CA LEU A 151 -11.19 6.53 11.49
C LEU A 151 -11.76 6.78 10.09
N VAL A 152 -12.57 5.86 9.60
CA VAL A 152 -13.30 6.01 8.34
C VAL A 152 -14.26 7.20 8.43
N GLU A 153 -15.00 7.35 9.53
CA GLU A 153 -15.91 8.47 9.71
C GLU A 153 -15.18 9.81 9.78
N ASN A 154 -14.09 9.87 10.56
CA ASN A 154 -13.24 11.07 10.61
C ASN A 154 -12.66 11.42 9.23
N HIS A 155 -12.31 10.43 8.42
CA HIS A 155 -11.85 10.66 7.05
C HIS A 155 -12.95 11.25 6.18
N LYS A 156 -14.19 10.74 6.26
CA LYS A 156 -15.33 11.28 5.50
C LYS A 156 -15.64 12.73 5.87
N ILE A 157 -15.57 13.06 7.17
CA ILE A 157 -15.73 14.44 7.64
C ILE A 157 -14.64 15.33 7.05
N TRP A 158 -13.38 14.91 7.16
CA TRP A 158 -12.24 15.64 6.59
C TRP A 158 -12.34 15.82 5.08
N GLU A 159 -12.77 14.79 4.33
CA GLU A 159 -12.93 14.84 2.88
C GLU A 159 -14.00 15.85 2.46
N LYS A 160 -15.13 15.88 3.19
CA LYS A 160 -16.21 16.83 2.97
C LYS A 160 -15.77 18.28 3.25
N GLU A 161 -15.04 18.49 4.34
CA GLU A 161 -14.51 19.81 4.71
C GLU A 161 -13.41 20.28 3.74
N SER A 162 -12.51 19.37 3.38
CA SER A 162 -11.32 19.65 2.58
C SER A 162 -11.59 19.67 1.08
N ARG A 163 -12.82 19.34 0.62
CA ARG A 163 -13.19 19.24 -0.81
C ARG A 163 -12.11 18.54 -1.66
N TRP A 164 -11.50 17.51 -1.09
CA TRP A 164 -10.42 16.77 -1.72
C TRP A 164 -11.05 15.81 -2.74
N PRO A 165 -10.60 15.79 -4.01
CA PRO A 165 -11.06 14.78 -4.95
C PRO A 165 -10.33 13.47 -4.64
N SER A 166 -10.80 12.74 -3.63
CA SER A 166 -10.27 11.41 -3.33
C SER A 166 -11.03 10.44 -4.23
N ALA A 167 -10.33 9.83 -5.18
CA ALA A 167 -10.86 8.67 -5.87
C ALA A 167 -10.72 7.37 -5.04
N VAL A 168 -10.03 7.45 -3.89
CA VAL A 168 -9.71 6.30 -3.05
C VAL A 168 -10.83 6.07 -2.05
N ASN A 169 -11.57 4.99 -2.22
CA ASN A 169 -12.53 4.52 -1.22
C ASN A 169 -11.76 3.95 -0.02
N ILE A 170 -11.81 4.65 1.11
CA ILE A 170 -11.15 4.22 2.35
C ILE A 170 -12.12 3.39 3.17
N ASP A 171 -11.84 2.10 3.26
CA ASP A 171 -12.59 1.15 4.05
C ASP A 171 -11.78 0.64 5.27
N PRO A 172 -12.42 0.05 6.29
CA PRO A 172 -11.73 -0.51 7.46
C PRO A 172 -10.60 -1.49 7.10
N GLN A 173 -10.80 -2.31 6.06
CA GLN A 173 -9.81 -3.26 5.59
C GLN A 173 -8.61 -2.55 4.98
N TYR A 174 -8.84 -1.50 4.18
CA TYR A 174 -7.76 -0.68 3.62
C TYR A 174 -6.90 -0.08 4.73
N ILE A 175 -7.51 0.52 5.77
CA ILE A 175 -6.76 1.11 6.90
C ILE A 175 -5.93 0.05 7.62
N LEU A 176 -6.50 -1.16 7.80
CA LEU A 176 -5.81 -2.28 8.42
C LEU A 176 -4.59 -2.73 7.59
N LEU A 177 -4.78 -3.00 6.31
CA LEU A 177 -3.72 -3.42 5.39
C LEU A 177 -2.64 -2.35 5.23
N HIS A 178 -3.04 -1.08 5.12
CA HIS A 178 -2.14 0.06 5.12
C HIS A 178 -1.27 0.08 6.37
N SER A 179 -1.88 -0.04 7.55
CA SER A 179 -1.11 -0.01 8.80
C SER A 179 -0.15 -1.20 8.92
N ILE A 180 -0.55 -2.39 8.46
CA ILE A 180 0.32 -3.57 8.41
C ILE A 180 1.49 -3.32 7.46
N SER A 181 1.24 -2.71 6.31
CA SER A 181 2.29 -2.35 5.36
C SER A 181 3.34 -1.44 5.98
N HIS A 182 2.93 -0.38 6.68
CA HIS A 182 3.89 0.51 7.36
C HIS A 182 4.72 -0.20 8.44
N ILE A 183 4.16 -1.21 9.11
CA ILE A 183 4.91 -2.03 10.08
C ILE A 183 5.94 -2.92 9.36
N LEU A 184 5.54 -3.53 8.25
CA LEU A 184 6.41 -4.39 7.45
C LEU A 184 7.52 -3.61 6.74
N ILE A 185 7.21 -2.47 6.12
CA ILE A 185 8.18 -1.58 5.46
C ILE A 185 9.29 -1.19 6.43
N LYS A 186 8.94 -0.85 7.68
CA LYS A 186 9.93 -0.50 8.72
C LYS A 186 10.91 -1.62 9.00
N GLU A 187 10.40 -2.85 9.14
CA GLU A 187 11.26 -4.00 9.39
C GLU A 187 12.07 -4.37 8.15
N LEU A 188 11.43 -4.39 6.97
CA LEU A 188 12.08 -4.69 5.71
C LEU A 188 13.20 -3.69 5.40
N ALA A 189 12.97 -2.39 5.60
CA ALA A 189 13.98 -1.35 5.47
C ALA A 189 15.19 -1.60 6.37
N LEU A 190 14.95 -1.96 7.64
CA LEU A 190 16.01 -2.26 8.60
C LEU A 190 16.83 -3.50 8.20
N GLN A 191 16.20 -4.53 7.65
CA GLN A 191 16.85 -5.79 7.27
C GLN A 191 17.55 -5.75 5.91
N SER A 192 16.99 -4.99 4.97
CA SER A 192 17.53 -4.84 3.61
C SER A 192 18.54 -3.69 3.50
N GLY A 193 18.61 -2.80 4.48
CA GLY A 193 19.46 -1.60 4.45
C GLY A 193 18.91 -0.47 3.58
N TYR A 194 17.74 -0.66 2.97
CA TYR A 194 17.04 0.40 2.25
C TYR A 194 16.44 1.42 3.23
N ASN A 195 16.29 2.66 2.77
CA ASN A 195 15.54 3.66 3.51
C ASN A 195 14.03 3.37 3.40
N GLU A 196 13.26 3.55 4.47
CA GLU A 196 11.79 3.48 4.45
C GLU A 196 11.19 4.32 3.31
N ALA A 197 11.77 5.51 3.04
CA ALA A 197 11.31 6.41 1.97
C ALA A 197 11.54 5.89 0.54
N SER A 198 12.36 4.85 0.37
CA SER A 198 12.64 4.22 -0.92
C SER A 198 11.74 3.01 -1.21
N MET A 199 10.94 2.60 -0.23
CA MET A 199 9.93 1.56 -0.37
C MET A 199 8.57 2.19 -0.61
N SER A 200 7.82 1.59 -1.50
CA SER A 200 6.45 1.94 -1.85
C SER A 200 5.54 0.76 -1.54
N GLU A 201 4.29 1.08 -1.26
CA GLU A 201 3.24 0.10 -1.04
C GLU A 201 2.14 0.25 -2.08
N ARG A 202 1.52 -0.88 -2.42
CA ARG A 202 0.30 -0.93 -3.20
C ARG A 202 -0.67 -1.88 -2.52
N ILE A 203 -1.81 -1.33 -2.11
CA ILE A 203 -2.81 -2.03 -1.30
C ILE A 203 -3.96 -2.47 -2.19
N TYR A 204 -4.28 -3.75 -2.12
CA TYR A 204 -5.42 -4.37 -2.80
C TYR A 204 -6.49 -4.67 -1.76
N SER A 205 -7.40 -3.72 -1.57
CA SER A 205 -8.53 -3.84 -0.63
C SER A 205 -9.85 -3.83 -1.39
N SER A 206 -10.61 -4.92 -1.29
CA SER A 206 -12.03 -5.01 -1.66
C SER A 206 -12.64 -6.22 -0.96
N GLU A 207 -13.93 -6.49 -1.19
CA GLU A 207 -14.56 -7.73 -0.72
C GLU A 207 -13.83 -8.99 -1.19
N ASN A 208 -13.22 -8.92 -2.39
CA ASN A 208 -12.54 -10.05 -3.01
C ASN A 208 -11.02 -10.00 -2.92
N MET A 209 -10.45 -8.83 -2.63
CA MET A 209 -9.00 -8.59 -2.59
C MET A 209 -8.54 -8.30 -1.16
N CYS A 210 -7.58 -9.07 -0.67
CA CYS A 210 -6.90 -8.82 0.61
C CYS A 210 -5.39 -8.94 0.39
N GLY A 211 -4.84 -8.05 -0.42
CA GLY A 211 -3.45 -8.11 -0.87
C GLY A 211 -2.64 -6.88 -0.51
N LEU A 212 -1.34 -7.06 -0.41
CA LEU A 212 -0.36 -6.01 -0.23
C LEU A 212 0.88 -6.30 -1.08
N LEU A 213 1.26 -5.36 -1.94
CA LEU A 213 2.55 -5.36 -2.62
C LEU A 213 3.45 -4.31 -1.97
N ILE A 214 4.58 -4.74 -1.44
CA ILE A 214 5.65 -3.85 -0.98
C ILE A 214 6.77 -3.94 -2.01
N TYR A 215 7.22 -2.81 -2.53
CA TYR A 215 8.23 -2.78 -3.58
C TYR A 215 9.18 -1.61 -3.44
N THR A 216 10.37 -1.72 -4.02
CA THR A 216 11.31 -0.61 -4.15
C THR A 216 11.70 -0.43 -5.60
N THR A 217 11.78 0.83 -6.03
CA THR A 217 12.20 1.23 -7.39
C THR A 217 13.52 2.00 -7.38
N SER A 218 14.23 2.01 -6.25
CA SER A 218 15.47 2.79 -6.10
C SER A 218 16.60 2.22 -6.96
N SER A 219 17.19 3.06 -7.81
CA SER A 219 18.24 2.69 -8.78
C SER A 219 19.67 2.90 -8.25
N GLY A 220 19.87 3.01 -6.93
CA GLY A 220 21.13 3.44 -6.32
C GLY A 220 21.79 2.41 -5.41
N ASP A 221 22.91 1.85 -5.89
CA ASP A 221 24.12 1.49 -5.12
C ASP A 221 24.23 0.19 -4.30
N GLY A 222 23.56 -0.91 -4.67
CA GLY A 222 24.02 -2.23 -4.17
C GLY A 222 23.02 -3.37 -4.24
N SER A 223 23.22 -4.26 -5.23
CA SER A 223 22.51 -5.52 -5.46
C SER A 223 20.99 -5.43 -5.69
N LEU A 224 20.56 -5.73 -6.92
CA LEU A 224 19.18 -6.04 -7.32
C LEU A 224 18.68 -7.33 -6.62
N GLY A 225 18.57 -7.32 -5.30
CA GLY A 225 18.14 -8.49 -4.55
C GLY A 225 18.18 -8.36 -3.03
N GLY A 226 18.36 -7.16 -2.47
CA GLY A 226 18.40 -6.99 -1.02
C GLY A 226 17.07 -7.35 -0.37
N LEU A 227 15.96 -6.89 -0.95
CA LEU A 227 14.63 -7.15 -0.43
C LEU A 227 14.21 -8.60 -0.68
N VAL A 228 14.39 -9.08 -1.90
CA VAL A 228 13.96 -10.42 -2.31
C VAL A 228 14.78 -11.52 -1.64
N ARG A 229 16.10 -11.34 -1.47
CA ARG A 229 16.95 -12.33 -0.79
C ARG A 229 16.59 -12.48 0.69
N GLN A 230 16.22 -11.38 1.36
CA GLN A 230 15.76 -11.41 2.75
C GLN A 230 14.39 -12.10 2.88
N ALA A 231 13.49 -11.86 1.92
CA ALA A 231 12.20 -12.55 1.87
C ALA A 231 12.31 -14.06 1.59
N GLU A 232 13.37 -14.51 0.91
CA GLU A 232 13.54 -15.94 0.63
C GLU A 232 13.93 -16.74 1.88
N HIS A 233 14.82 -16.18 2.70
CA HIS A 233 15.41 -16.92 3.82
C HIS A 233 14.69 -16.65 5.14
N ASN A 234 14.23 -15.41 5.36
CA ASN A 234 13.86 -14.93 6.70
C ASN A 234 12.47 -14.30 6.77
N MET A 235 11.58 -14.51 5.79
CA MET A 235 10.28 -13.83 5.73
C MET A 235 9.48 -13.94 7.03
N MET A 236 9.44 -15.13 7.63
CA MET A 236 8.71 -15.33 8.89
C MET A 236 9.34 -14.59 10.06
N GLU A 237 10.65 -14.62 10.17
CA GLU A 237 11.37 -13.89 11.20
C GLU A 237 11.14 -12.38 11.05
N ILE A 238 11.18 -11.87 9.82
CA ILE A 238 10.88 -10.47 9.51
C ILE A 238 9.47 -10.12 9.96
N ILE A 239 8.47 -10.92 9.60
CA ILE A 239 7.09 -10.68 9.98
C ILE A 239 6.93 -10.71 11.51
N GLU A 240 7.44 -11.75 12.17
CA GLU A 240 7.37 -11.89 13.63
C GLU A 240 8.07 -10.73 14.35
N ASN A 241 9.26 -10.32 13.88
CA ASN A 241 10.01 -9.20 14.41
C ASN A 241 9.28 -7.87 14.19
N ALA A 242 8.68 -7.65 13.02
CA ALA A 242 7.91 -6.45 12.73
C ALA A 242 6.73 -6.32 13.71
N PHE A 243 5.99 -7.41 13.94
CA PHE A 243 4.88 -7.42 14.89
C PHE A 243 5.33 -7.33 16.35
N LEU A 244 6.47 -7.94 16.72
CA LEU A 244 7.03 -7.84 18.06
C LEU A 244 7.55 -6.43 18.36
N LYS A 245 8.20 -5.76 17.41
CA LYS A 245 8.65 -4.37 17.57
C LYS A 245 7.46 -3.42 17.63
N ALA A 246 6.46 -3.62 16.78
CA ALA A 246 5.18 -2.92 16.88
C ALA A 246 4.60 -3.06 18.30
N LYS A 247 4.51 -4.29 18.84
CA LYS A 247 4.08 -4.55 20.22
C LYS A 247 4.83 -3.70 21.25
N ASN A 248 6.15 -3.68 21.17
CA ASN A 248 7.01 -2.99 22.12
C ASN A 248 6.92 -1.46 22.01
N LEU A 249 6.76 -0.95 20.78
CA LEU A 249 6.56 0.46 20.54
C LEU A 249 5.24 0.95 21.15
N PHE A 250 4.19 0.12 21.04
CA PHE A 250 2.85 0.41 21.56
C PHE A 250 2.69 0.13 23.05
N SER A 251 3.47 -0.80 23.62
CA SER A 251 3.49 -1.05 25.06
C SER A 251 4.29 0.00 25.84
N ARG A 252 5.43 0.48 25.29
CA ARG A 252 6.22 1.57 25.91
C ARG A 252 5.51 2.91 25.91
N SER A 253 4.61 3.14 24.96
CA SER A 253 3.83 4.38 24.91
C SER A 253 2.78 4.48 26.03
N ASN A 254 2.44 3.37 26.71
CA ASN A 254 1.62 3.39 27.93
C ASN A 254 2.36 3.96 29.16
N MET A 255 3.67 4.23 29.10
CA MET A 255 4.40 4.79 30.24
C MET A 255 4.13 6.29 30.49
N HIS A 256 3.41 6.97 29.58
CA HIS A 256 2.99 8.38 29.75
C HIS A 256 1.51 8.57 30.09
N PHE A 257 0.72 7.50 30.28
CA PHE A 257 -0.63 7.62 30.82
C PHE A 257 -0.71 6.87 32.15
N ARG A 258 -0.13 7.47 33.19
CA ARG A 258 -0.27 6.99 34.56
C ARG A 258 -1.57 7.57 35.15
N ARG A 259 -2.69 6.85 34.93
CA ARG A 259 -3.84 6.89 35.84
C ARG A 259 -4.17 5.45 36.26
N SER A 260 -4.52 5.31 37.53
CA SER A 260 -4.24 4.21 38.45
C SER A 260 -5.05 2.91 38.31
N LYS A 261 -4.46 1.82 38.86
CA LYS A 261 -4.99 0.48 39.22
C LYS A 261 -5.08 -0.53 38.05
N SER A 262 -4.73 -1.81 38.15
CA SER A 262 -4.29 -2.70 39.24
C SER A 262 -3.62 -3.96 38.62
N LYS A 263 -2.83 -4.67 39.43
CA LYS A 263 -2.06 -5.90 39.15
C LYS A 263 -2.78 -6.95 38.27
N GLU A 264 -2.05 -7.59 37.34
CA GLU A 264 -2.10 -9.06 37.19
C GLU A 264 -0.91 -9.66 36.41
N LYS A 265 -0.72 -10.96 36.66
CA LYS A 265 0.54 -11.72 36.65
C LYS A 265 0.95 -12.27 35.28
N SER A 266 2.26 -12.49 35.16
CA SER A 266 2.98 -13.17 34.08
C SER A 266 2.52 -14.62 33.86
N THR A 267 2.17 -14.98 32.62
CA THR A 267 2.19 -16.38 32.14
C THR A 267 2.73 -16.44 30.70
N THR A 268 3.37 -17.58 30.43
CA THR A 268 4.22 -17.94 29.29
C THR A 268 3.50 -17.85 27.93
N THR A 269 4.22 -17.29 26.95
CA THR A 269 3.72 -16.87 25.63
C THR A 269 3.61 -18.02 24.63
N SER A 270 2.38 -18.46 24.35
CA SER A 270 2.01 -19.03 23.05
C SER A 270 1.24 -17.97 22.25
N PHE A 271 1.67 -17.73 21.01
CA PHE A 271 1.16 -16.67 20.15
C PHE A 271 -0.25 -17.03 19.66
N LYS A 272 -1.30 -16.43 20.26
CA LYS A 272 -2.70 -16.69 19.93
C LYS A 272 -3.34 -15.52 19.14
N PRO A 273 -4.19 -15.79 18.14
CA PRO A 273 -4.75 -14.80 17.23
C PRO A 273 -5.64 -13.72 17.87
N LYS A 274 -6.16 -13.93 19.10
CA LYS A 274 -6.92 -12.89 19.83
C LYS A 274 -6.03 -11.72 20.30
N TRP A 275 -4.72 -11.93 20.41
CA TRP A 275 -3.78 -10.89 20.87
C TRP A 275 -3.41 -9.89 19.78
N PHE A 276 -3.47 -10.31 18.52
CA PHE A 276 -3.24 -9.43 17.37
C PHE A 276 -4.23 -8.25 17.36
N CYS A 277 -5.47 -8.49 17.77
CA CYS A 277 -6.51 -7.46 17.79
C CYS A 277 -6.29 -6.37 18.85
N VAL A 278 -6.04 -6.78 20.09
CA VAL A 278 -5.95 -5.88 21.26
C VAL A 278 -4.72 -4.97 21.16
N LEU A 279 -3.63 -5.47 20.58
CA LEU A 279 -2.38 -4.74 20.42
C LEU A 279 -2.47 -3.62 19.37
N TRP A 280 -3.26 -3.86 18.32
CA TRP A 280 -3.41 -2.97 17.18
C TRP A 280 -4.30 -1.76 17.51
N MET A 281 -5.25 -1.92 18.44
CA MET A 281 -6.03 -0.79 18.98
C MET A 281 -5.18 0.32 19.60
N HIS A 282 -4.02 0.01 20.18
CA HIS A 282 -3.17 1.03 20.81
C HIS A 282 -2.25 1.73 19.79
N ALA A 283 -2.00 1.10 18.64
CA ALA A 283 -1.06 1.54 17.61
C ALA A 283 -1.48 2.81 16.86
N VAL A 284 -2.75 2.85 16.45
CA VAL A 284 -3.26 3.91 15.58
C VAL A 284 -3.53 5.20 16.36
N THR A 285 -3.42 5.20 17.68
CA THR A 285 -3.71 6.36 18.55
C THR A 285 -2.66 7.46 18.48
N ARG A 286 -1.48 7.23 17.90
CA ARG A 286 -0.37 8.20 17.98
C ARG A 286 0.29 8.60 16.67
N ASN A 287 0.03 7.92 15.55
CA ASN A 287 0.75 8.21 14.30
C ASN A 287 0.22 9.42 13.49
N LYS A 288 -0.74 10.19 14.02
CA LYS A 288 -1.23 11.45 13.40
C LYS A 288 -0.77 12.74 14.08
N LEU A 289 0.09 12.68 15.11
CA LEU A 289 0.54 13.88 15.86
C LEU A 289 2.05 14.19 15.76
N ARG A 290 2.80 13.56 14.85
CA ARG A 290 4.26 13.81 14.71
C ARG A 290 4.71 14.35 13.34
N LYS A 291 3.80 14.80 12.48
CA LYS A 291 4.11 15.56 11.26
C LYS A 291 3.71 17.04 11.32
N PHE A 292 3.38 17.55 12.50
CA PHE A 292 3.21 18.98 12.77
C PHE A 292 4.12 19.38 13.92
N GLN A 293 5.36 19.72 13.56
CA GLN A 293 6.22 20.68 14.26
C GLN A 293 7.32 21.12 13.31
#